data_AF-A0A2E9QU82-F1
#
_entry.id   AF-A0A2E9QU82-F1
#
_cell.length_a   1.000
_cell.length_b   1.000
_cell.length_c   1.000
_cell.angle_alpha   90.00
_cell.angle_beta   90.00
_cell.angle_gamma   90.00
#
_symmetry.space_group_name_H-M   'P 1'
#
loop_
_entity.id
_entity.type
_entity.pdbx_description
1 polymer ?
#
loop_
_entity_poly.entity_id
_entity_poly.type
_entity_poly.pdbx_seq_one_letter_code
_entity_poly.pdbx_strand_id
1 'polypeptide(L)'
;MQLTCKNCQGIFEFDPSAQQHDTGFVYCPHCYFQNPIPPPPSAYLTMELEDGSVQKYPLGTSNSIGRHPNNTIQIMDRMISKHHARLVFQGGHFLVEDLQSRNGTFINGQRISDASIHSGDELQLGTVKFHCFVGAQADETINSALQSAEDSKRHQVTIIGGEDLSAQIAQVRHEMEARDFLPERDIRDTDSLRRDYEKLRITHELNRKIGLQLDQDVLFNQILEETFKLIQADRGVILMMDGEGNWEPKCVLERYPDESRKEEINISKTILQAVVEERSAILSSDAKIDERFSSAESVIMQGIRSSMSIPLISRSNGEILGVMHLDTQNAIGVFTEKDLQLMSVVASQAGDAIDNSRMAKKIEKETIIRAHLQRFLSPAVMTRLTQDDLEIRMGGEMVEATMMFTDIRGFTSLSEGFNPQELIQELNTYFDLLVDIIFAREGTLDKFIGDAIMAVWGTPQSRPEDALHAVQAAVEIQAILKGFNVKRVEDGKPPFYTGIGINTGEVVAGNMGSPKRLEFTVIGDGVNLASRLCSEAKANEVIISESTRQHLGDMFDFTRLPDAKVKGKKDPIKIYRVEGYSKEHSTNSPETEEPTSTHNLKASL
;
A
#
# COMPACT_ATOMS: atom_id res chain seq x y z
N MET A 1 -6.67 42.82 0.98
CA MET A 1 -5.57 41.84 0.80
C MET A 1 -5.57 41.38 -0.65
N GLN A 2 -4.41 41.28 -1.32
CA GLN A 2 -4.37 40.76 -2.69
C GLN A 2 -4.26 39.23 -2.65
N LEU A 3 -5.16 38.54 -3.37
CA LEU A 3 -5.18 37.08 -3.48
C LEU A 3 -4.99 36.66 -4.93
N THR A 4 -4.20 35.63 -5.16
CA THR A 4 -4.05 34.99 -6.47
C THR A 4 -5.05 33.84 -6.58
N CYS A 5 -5.91 33.88 -7.60
CA CYS A 5 -6.89 32.83 -7.81
C CYS A 5 -6.20 31.51 -8.21
N LYS A 6 -6.46 30.41 -7.47
CA LYS A 6 -5.94 29.07 -7.76
C LYS A 6 -6.34 28.54 -9.15
N ASN A 7 -7.51 28.94 -9.64
CA ASN A 7 -8.00 28.50 -10.96
C ASN A 7 -7.46 29.38 -12.11
N CYS A 8 -7.78 30.67 -12.14
CA CYS A 8 -7.44 31.54 -13.29
C CYS A 8 -6.13 32.31 -13.16
N GLN A 9 -5.37 32.14 -12.06
CA GLN A 9 -4.13 32.86 -11.76
C GLN A 9 -4.27 34.41 -11.68
N GLY A 10 -5.49 34.93 -11.78
CA GLY A 10 -5.78 36.37 -11.68
C GLY A 10 -5.65 36.85 -10.23
N ILE A 11 -5.00 38.00 -10.04
CA ILE A 11 -4.86 38.66 -8.74
C ILE A 11 -6.09 39.55 -8.52
N PHE A 12 -6.78 39.39 -7.39
CA PHE A 12 -7.92 40.21 -7.02
C PHE A 12 -7.81 40.72 -5.59
N GLU A 13 -8.45 41.87 -5.32
CA GLU A 13 -8.52 42.43 -3.98
C GLU A 13 -9.67 41.80 -3.20
N PHE A 14 -9.31 41.23 -2.05
CA PHE A 14 -10.23 40.75 -1.04
C PHE A 14 -10.37 41.79 0.07
N ASP A 15 -11.61 42.19 0.35
CA ASP A 15 -11.98 43.00 1.51
C ASP A 15 -12.47 42.08 2.64
N PRO A 16 -11.69 41.92 3.73
CA PRO A 16 -12.05 41.09 4.87
C PRO A 16 -13.24 41.62 5.67
N SER A 17 -13.65 42.88 5.46
CA SER A 17 -14.75 43.52 6.18
C SER A 17 -16.14 43.27 5.56
N ALA A 18 -16.18 42.77 4.32
CA ALA A 18 -17.42 42.56 3.57
C ALA A 18 -18.09 41.18 3.79
N GLN A 19 -17.56 40.32 4.68
CA GLN A 19 -18.12 39.01 4.95
C GLN A 19 -19.36 39.07 5.85
N GLN A 20 -20.53 38.79 5.27
CA GLN A 20 -21.76 38.47 6.01
C GLN A 20 -21.97 36.96 6.26
N HIS A 21 -21.10 36.08 5.72
CA HIS A 21 -21.26 34.63 5.83
C HIS A 21 -19.93 33.89 6.10
N ASP A 22 -19.99 32.98 7.08
CA ASP A 22 -18.89 32.25 7.74
C ASP A 22 -18.40 31.04 6.90
N THR A 23 -18.12 31.24 5.61
CA THR A 23 -17.93 30.12 4.65
C THR A 23 -16.47 29.71 4.43
N GLY A 24 -15.47 30.39 4.99
CA GLY A 24 -14.05 30.01 4.87
C GLY A 24 -13.40 30.17 3.47
N PHE A 25 -14.16 30.63 2.47
CA PHE A 25 -13.71 30.83 1.09
C PHE A 25 -14.17 32.19 0.55
N VAL A 26 -13.42 32.73 -0.41
CA VAL A 26 -13.79 33.91 -1.21
C VAL A 26 -13.90 33.56 -2.69
N TYR A 27 -14.91 34.08 -3.38
CA TYR A 27 -15.07 33.87 -4.81
C TYR A 27 -14.15 34.81 -5.60
N CYS A 28 -13.40 34.25 -6.56
CA CYS A 28 -12.63 35.05 -7.50
C CYS A 28 -13.59 35.84 -8.42
N PRO A 29 -13.45 37.17 -8.54
CA PRO A 29 -14.33 37.96 -9.41
C PRO A 29 -14.11 37.70 -10.90
N HIS A 30 -12.98 37.09 -11.29
CA HIS A 30 -12.67 36.77 -12.68
C HIS A 30 -13.29 35.46 -13.16
N CYS A 31 -13.36 34.44 -12.30
CA CYS A 31 -13.79 33.09 -12.71
C CYS A 31 -14.77 32.43 -11.73
N TYR A 32 -15.22 33.15 -10.71
CA TYR A 32 -16.13 32.67 -9.66
C TYR A 32 -15.66 31.40 -8.94
N PHE A 33 -14.37 31.09 -8.98
CA PHE A 33 -13.79 29.95 -8.26
C PHE A 33 -13.64 30.25 -6.76
N GLN A 34 -13.97 29.29 -5.91
CA GLN A 34 -13.79 29.39 -4.45
C GLN A 34 -12.30 29.29 -4.10
N ASN A 35 -11.74 30.40 -3.61
CA ASN A 35 -10.38 30.45 -3.12
C ASN A 35 -10.38 30.37 -1.58
N PRO A 36 -9.56 29.50 -0.98
CA PRO A 36 -9.44 29.45 0.48
C PRO A 36 -8.86 30.76 1.00
N ILE A 37 -9.45 31.27 2.09
CA ILE A 37 -8.92 32.43 2.78
C ILE A 37 -7.60 32.00 3.45
N PRO A 38 -6.49 32.72 3.27
CA PRO A 38 -5.24 32.36 3.90
C PRO A 38 -5.42 32.35 5.42
N PRO A 39 -4.89 31.32 6.12
CA PRO A 39 -4.95 31.28 7.58
C PRO A 39 -4.24 32.50 8.18
N PRO A 40 -4.64 32.96 9.38
CA PRO A 40 -3.92 34.04 10.06
C PRO A 40 -2.44 33.65 10.27
N PRO A 41 -1.52 34.62 10.29
CA PRO A 41 -0.12 34.35 10.62
C PRO A 41 -0.01 33.66 11.98
N SER A 42 1.02 32.83 12.17
CA SER A 42 1.31 32.16 13.43
C SER A 42 1.35 33.18 14.57
N ALA A 43 0.34 33.08 15.44
CA ALA A 43 0.15 33.99 16.57
C ALA A 43 -0.22 33.19 17.81
N TYR A 44 0.27 33.61 18.96
CA TYR A 44 -0.02 32.98 20.24
C TYR A 44 0.03 34.00 21.38
N LEU A 45 -0.72 33.72 22.44
CA LEU A 45 -0.61 34.39 23.74
C LEU A 45 0.26 33.55 24.67
N THR A 46 1.04 34.18 25.54
CA THR A 46 1.75 33.47 26.60
C THR A 46 1.38 33.99 27.98
N MET A 47 1.14 33.11 28.94
CA MET A 47 0.83 33.43 30.33
C MET A 47 1.85 32.78 31.25
N GLU A 48 2.38 33.54 32.21
CA GLU A 48 3.27 33.00 33.25
C GLU A 48 2.43 32.50 34.43
N LEU A 49 2.67 31.27 34.87
CA LEU A 49 2.00 30.61 35.98
C LEU A 49 2.76 30.84 37.31
N GLU A 50 2.09 30.62 38.44
CA GLU A 50 2.66 30.84 39.78
C GLU A 50 3.91 30.00 40.07
N ASP A 51 4.12 28.91 39.34
CA ASP A 51 5.30 28.03 39.42
C ASP A 51 6.47 28.47 38.52
N GLY A 52 6.33 29.61 37.82
CA GLY A 52 7.31 30.16 36.89
C GLY A 52 7.30 29.52 35.50
N SER A 53 6.36 28.61 35.21
CA SER A 53 6.18 28.04 33.86
C SER A 53 5.39 28.98 32.94
N VAL A 54 5.64 28.89 31.63
CA VAL A 54 4.98 29.74 30.62
C VAL A 54 4.05 28.89 29.76
N GLN A 55 2.74 29.15 29.85
CA GLN A 55 1.72 28.48 29.06
C GLN A 55 1.45 29.26 27.77
N LYS A 56 1.47 28.58 26.61
CA LYS A 56 1.22 29.19 25.29
C LYS A 56 -0.18 28.83 24.78
N TYR A 57 -0.87 29.81 24.18
CA TYR A 57 -2.21 29.67 23.60
C TYR A 57 -2.18 30.14 22.14
N PRO A 58 -2.17 29.23 21.15
CA PRO A 58 -2.20 29.61 19.74
C PRO A 58 -3.55 30.26 19.40
N LEU A 59 -3.51 31.27 18.52
CA LEU A 59 -4.68 32.04 18.11
C LEU A 59 -5.17 31.59 16.74
N GLY A 60 -6.43 31.15 16.67
CA GLY A 60 -7.16 30.91 15.41
C GLY A 60 -7.84 32.18 14.88
N THR A 61 -8.72 32.04 13.89
CA THR A 61 -9.48 33.16 13.29
C THR A 61 -10.44 33.85 14.28
N SER A 62 -10.95 33.10 15.27
CA SER A 62 -11.72 33.63 16.38
C SER A 62 -11.44 32.79 17.64
N ASN A 63 -11.14 33.45 18.76
CA ASN A 63 -10.83 32.82 20.04
C ASN A 63 -11.65 33.51 21.13
N SER A 64 -12.38 32.75 21.94
CA SER A 64 -13.06 33.24 23.13
C SER A 64 -12.20 32.98 24.36
N ILE A 65 -12.10 33.96 25.26
CA ILE A 65 -11.36 33.86 26.52
C ILE A 65 -12.33 34.02 27.69
N GLY A 66 -12.27 33.12 28.66
CA GLY A 66 -13.07 33.21 29.88
C GLY A 66 -12.91 32.02 30.82
N ARG A 67 -13.55 32.06 31.99
CA ARG A 67 -13.46 30.96 32.97
C ARG A 67 -14.37 29.77 32.68
N HIS A 68 -15.37 29.95 31.80
CA HIS A 68 -16.28 28.87 31.43
C HIS A 68 -15.60 27.87 30.48
N PRO A 69 -15.87 26.56 30.57
CA PRO A 69 -15.24 25.54 29.72
C PRO A 69 -15.55 25.68 28.21
N ASN A 70 -16.61 26.40 27.86
CA ASN A 70 -16.96 26.64 26.44
C ASN A 70 -16.13 27.74 25.77
N ASN A 71 -15.12 28.30 26.45
CA ASN A 71 -14.19 29.26 25.81
C ASN A 71 -13.03 28.51 25.18
N THR A 72 -12.56 28.97 24.02
CA THR A 72 -11.40 28.37 23.35
C THR A 72 -10.12 28.50 24.19
N ILE A 73 -10.03 29.57 24.98
CA ILE A 73 -8.98 29.78 25.99
C ILE A 73 -9.67 29.86 27.35
N GLN A 74 -9.66 28.74 28.08
CA GLN A 74 -10.23 28.68 29.42
C GLN A 74 -9.18 29.04 30.47
N ILE A 75 -9.49 30.04 31.30
CA ILE A 75 -8.65 30.45 32.43
C ILE A 75 -9.43 30.35 33.73
N MET A 76 -8.98 29.48 34.63
CA MET A 76 -9.68 29.17 35.89
C MET A 76 -9.40 30.21 36.99
N ASP A 77 -9.58 31.49 36.67
CA ASP A 77 -9.43 32.60 37.62
C ASP A 77 -10.82 33.19 37.97
N ARG A 78 -11.07 33.40 39.27
CA ARG A 78 -12.32 34.00 39.78
C ARG A 78 -12.51 35.44 39.32
N MET A 79 -11.41 36.15 39.03
CA MET A 79 -11.38 37.51 38.49
C MET A 79 -11.60 37.56 36.98
N ILE A 80 -11.69 36.41 36.31
CA ILE A 80 -12.07 36.32 34.90
C ILE A 80 -13.57 35.96 34.79
N SER A 81 -14.28 36.67 33.90
CA SER A 81 -15.71 36.44 33.67
C SER A 81 -15.94 35.11 32.93
N LYS A 82 -17.15 34.53 33.02
CA LYS A 82 -17.49 33.27 32.34
C LYS A 82 -17.19 33.34 30.85
N HIS A 83 -17.52 34.45 30.19
CA HIS A 83 -17.04 34.85 28.88
C HIS A 83 -16.48 36.25 29.06
N HIS A 84 -15.18 36.44 28.91
CA HIS A 84 -14.49 37.67 29.30
C HIS A 84 -14.19 38.54 28.08
N ALA A 85 -13.48 37.98 27.11
CA ALA A 85 -13.06 38.70 25.92
C ALA A 85 -13.11 37.77 24.70
N ARG A 86 -13.08 38.35 23.51
CA ARG A 86 -12.99 37.64 22.24
C ARG A 86 -11.87 38.24 21.40
N LEU A 87 -11.06 37.39 20.79
CA LEU A 87 -10.03 37.77 19.83
C LEU A 87 -10.47 37.32 18.44
N VAL A 88 -10.59 38.25 17.49
CA VAL A 88 -10.99 37.96 16.11
C VAL A 88 -9.91 38.48 15.17
N PHE A 89 -9.51 37.65 14.21
CA PHE A 89 -8.61 38.08 13.15
C PHE A 89 -9.40 38.78 12.04
N GLN A 90 -9.23 40.10 11.90
CA GLN A 90 -9.92 40.90 10.89
C GLN A 90 -8.98 41.95 10.32
N GLY A 91 -9.00 42.18 9.00
CA GLY A 91 -8.19 43.23 8.37
C GLY A 91 -6.67 43.04 8.48
N GLY A 92 -6.19 41.79 8.67
CA GLY A 92 -4.76 41.47 8.77
C GLY A 92 -4.15 41.65 10.17
N HIS A 93 -4.96 41.94 11.19
CA HIS A 93 -4.55 42.06 12.57
C HIS A 93 -5.56 41.36 13.50
N PHE A 94 -5.16 41.09 14.74
CA PHE A 94 -6.06 40.55 15.76
C PHE A 94 -6.72 41.70 16.50
N LEU A 95 -8.05 41.69 16.55
CA LEU A 95 -8.87 42.60 17.35
C LEU A 95 -9.32 41.86 18.62
N VAL A 96 -9.11 42.44 19.79
CA VAL A 96 -9.70 41.97 21.05
C VAL A 96 -10.91 42.82 21.39
N GLU A 97 -12.01 42.17 21.77
CA GLU A 97 -13.29 42.76 22.19
C GLU A 97 -13.62 42.29 23.61
N ASP A 98 -13.93 43.23 24.51
CA ASP A 98 -14.41 42.94 25.86
C ASP A 98 -15.90 42.59 25.83
N LEU A 99 -16.26 41.40 26.32
CA LEU A 99 -17.64 40.91 26.34
C LEU A 99 -18.39 41.38 27.59
N GLN A 100 -18.31 42.68 27.89
CA GLN A 100 -18.84 43.30 29.10
C GLN A 100 -18.37 42.59 30.38
N SER A 101 -17.07 42.35 30.45
CA SER A 101 -16.49 41.61 31.56
C SER A 101 -16.59 42.41 32.87
N ARG A 102 -16.75 41.69 33.98
CA ARG A 102 -16.90 42.32 35.31
C ARG A 102 -15.69 43.17 35.71
N ASN A 103 -14.49 42.76 35.31
CA ASN A 103 -13.24 43.41 35.71
C ASN A 103 -12.57 44.20 34.57
N GLY A 104 -13.12 44.17 33.35
CA GLY A 104 -12.57 44.83 32.18
C GLY A 104 -11.37 44.10 31.57
N THR A 105 -11.21 44.32 30.26
CA THR A 105 -10.02 43.94 29.48
C THR A 105 -9.11 45.15 29.31
N PHE A 106 -7.80 44.95 29.43
CA PHE A 106 -6.80 46.00 29.28
C PHE A 106 -5.70 45.58 28.31
N ILE A 107 -5.17 46.52 27.53
CA ILE A 107 -3.95 46.34 26.73
C ILE A 107 -2.94 47.37 27.22
N ASN A 108 -1.73 46.93 27.58
CA ASN A 108 -0.64 47.78 28.06
C ASN A 108 -1.09 48.75 29.17
N GLY A 109 -1.99 48.29 30.05
CA GLY A 109 -2.55 49.05 31.17
C GLY A 109 -3.72 49.99 30.84
N GLN A 110 -4.15 50.11 29.57
CA GLN A 110 -5.32 50.90 29.17
C GLN A 110 -6.56 50.02 29.01
N ARG A 111 -7.68 50.41 29.62
CA ARG A 111 -8.95 49.68 29.52
C ARG A 111 -9.55 49.84 28.13
N ILE A 112 -9.97 48.74 27.52
CA ILE A 112 -10.52 48.71 26.17
C ILE A 112 -11.98 48.23 26.18
N SER A 113 -12.75 48.66 25.18
CA SER A 113 -13.96 47.96 24.70
C SER A 113 -13.61 47.03 23.55
N ASP A 114 -12.79 47.53 22.63
CA ASP A 114 -12.32 46.89 21.42
C ASP A 114 -11.01 47.54 20.98
N ALA A 115 -9.99 46.76 20.65
CA ALA A 115 -8.69 47.28 20.21
C ALA A 115 -7.86 46.23 19.46
N SER A 116 -6.98 46.67 18.56
CA SER A 116 -6.07 45.78 17.83
C SER A 116 -4.84 45.45 18.68
N ILE A 117 -4.45 44.17 18.73
CA ILE A 117 -3.23 43.69 19.39
C ILE A 117 -2.09 43.48 18.38
N HIS A 118 -0.87 43.79 18.82
CA HIS A 118 0.37 43.62 18.09
C HIS A 118 1.34 42.73 18.87
N SER A 119 2.37 42.21 18.17
CA SER A 119 3.42 41.44 18.83
C SER A 119 4.17 42.31 19.85
N GLY A 120 4.29 41.83 21.09
CA GLY A 120 4.88 42.54 22.23
C GLY A 120 3.86 43.19 23.17
N ASP A 121 2.57 43.23 22.84
CA ASP A 121 1.54 43.81 23.71
C ASP A 121 1.24 42.92 24.93
N GLU A 122 1.02 43.54 26.09
CA GLU A 122 0.53 42.90 27.30
C GLU A 122 -1.00 43.01 27.38
N LEU A 123 -1.71 41.90 27.19
CA LEU A 123 -3.16 41.79 27.34
C LEU A 123 -3.49 41.34 28.76
N GLN A 124 -4.20 42.15 29.52
CA GLN A 124 -4.59 41.85 30.90
C GLN A 124 -6.11 41.63 31.01
N LEU A 125 -6.49 40.49 31.61
CA LEU A 125 -7.87 40.07 31.89
C LEU A 125 -8.02 39.80 33.39
N GLY A 126 -8.61 40.75 34.13
CA GLY A 126 -8.63 40.69 35.59
C GLY A 126 -7.20 40.74 36.16
N THR A 127 -6.77 39.68 36.85
CA THR A 127 -5.43 39.53 37.44
C THR A 127 -4.42 38.85 36.51
N VAL A 128 -4.89 38.27 35.41
CA VAL A 128 -4.06 37.48 34.50
C VAL A 128 -3.50 38.36 33.40
N LYS A 129 -2.21 38.21 33.11
CA LYS A 129 -1.51 38.93 32.04
C LYS A 129 -1.04 37.94 30.97
N PHE A 130 -1.24 38.32 29.72
CA PHE A 130 -0.77 37.60 28.55
C PHE A 130 0.21 38.49 27.78
N HIS A 131 1.26 37.90 27.23
CA HIS A 131 2.09 38.55 26.23
C HIS A 131 1.69 38.05 24.84
N CYS A 132 1.47 38.99 23.91
CA CYS A 132 0.99 38.70 22.56
C CYS A 132 2.17 38.53 21.59
N PHE A 133 2.15 37.48 20.77
CA PHE A 133 3.13 37.28 19.70
C PHE A 133 2.41 37.07 18.36
N VAL A 134 2.80 37.83 17.32
CA VAL A 134 2.17 37.81 15.99
C VAL A 134 3.25 37.92 14.89
N GLY A 135 3.55 36.86 14.12
CA GLY A 135 4.42 36.94 12.94
C GLY A 135 5.39 35.77 12.66
N ALA A 136 6.07 35.83 11.51
CA ALA A 136 6.81 34.76 10.82
C ALA A 136 8.22 34.40 11.39
N GLN A 137 8.37 34.27 12.71
CA GLN A 137 9.57 33.67 13.34
C GLN A 137 9.33 32.22 13.81
N ALA A 138 8.43 31.49 13.15
CA ALA A 138 8.01 30.15 13.58
C ALA A 138 8.37 29.01 12.61
N ASP A 139 8.82 29.27 11.37
CA ASP A 139 8.68 28.29 10.27
C ASP A 139 9.97 27.86 9.53
N GLU A 140 11.14 27.79 10.18
CA GLU A 140 12.38 27.32 9.48
C GLU A 140 13.05 26.04 10.02
N THR A 141 12.43 25.28 10.93
CA THR A 141 13.07 24.06 11.50
C THR A 141 12.26 22.77 11.32
N ILE A 142 11.34 22.69 10.35
CA ILE A 142 10.41 21.55 10.28
C ILE A 142 10.87 20.45 9.30
N ASN A 143 11.61 20.76 8.24
CA ASN A 143 11.76 19.81 7.12
C ASN A 143 12.96 18.85 7.18
N SER A 144 13.87 18.95 8.16
CA SER A 144 15.02 18.02 8.28
C SER A 144 15.02 17.14 9.54
N ALA A 145 14.02 17.26 10.42
CA ALA A 145 13.90 16.50 11.66
C ALA A 145 12.89 15.32 11.59
N LEU A 146 12.09 15.26 10.51
CA LEU A 146 10.94 14.34 10.40
C LEU A 146 11.35 12.85 10.33
N GLN A 147 12.52 12.51 9.80
CA GLN A 147 12.94 11.11 9.66
C GLN A 147 13.68 10.51 10.86
N SER A 148 14.17 11.33 11.80
CA SER A 148 14.77 10.84 13.06
C SER A 148 13.81 10.92 14.26
N ALA A 149 12.68 11.62 14.14
CA ALA A 149 11.66 11.77 15.17
C ALA A 149 10.62 10.63 15.19
N GLU A 150 10.30 10.02 14.05
CA GLU A 150 9.30 8.93 13.97
C GLU A 150 9.72 7.67 14.73
N ASP A 151 10.99 7.28 14.66
CA ASP A 151 11.53 6.16 15.44
C ASP A 151 11.58 6.48 16.94
N SER A 152 11.83 7.73 17.34
CA SER A 152 11.83 8.13 18.76
C SER A 152 10.43 8.17 19.38
N LYS A 153 9.38 8.46 18.60
CA LYS A 153 7.98 8.44 19.07
C LYS A 153 7.42 7.02 19.26
N ARG A 154 7.83 6.05 18.43
CA ARG A 154 7.43 4.64 18.59
C ARG A 154 7.92 4.00 19.90
N HIS A 155 9.01 4.53 20.47
CA HIS A 155 9.58 4.09 21.76
C HIS A 155 8.92 4.76 22.99
N GLN A 156 7.90 5.61 22.82
CA GLN A 156 7.19 6.26 23.94
C GLN A 156 6.03 5.43 24.50
N VAL A 157 5.74 4.23 23.99
CA VAL A 157 4.62 3.41 24.46
C VAL A 157 5.14 2.19 25.20
N THR A 158 4.77 2.06 26.46
CA THR A 158 5.15 0.92 27.31
C THR A 158 3.90 0.11 27.68
N ILE A 159 3.91 -1.18 27.34
CA ILE A 159 2.84 -2.11 27.71
C ILE A 159 3.20 -2.75 29.04
N ILE A 160 2.43 -2.44 30.08
CA ILE A 160 2.68 -2.94 31.43
C ILE A 160 1.90 -4.24 31.64
N GLY A 161 2.59 -5.30 32.09
CA GLY A 161 1.97 -6.55 32.52
C GLY A 161 1.35 -6.43 33.92
N GLY A 162 0.11 -6.86 34.08
CA GLY A 162 -0.54 -7.01 35.38
C GLY A 162 -0.81 -8.49 35.68
N GLU A 163 -0.63 -8.91 36.93
CA GLU A 163 -1.15 -10.18 37.44
C GLU A 163 -2.68 -10.19 37.35
N ASP A 164 -3.27 -11.37 37.13
CA ASP A 164 -4.70 -11.65 36.90
C ASP A 164 -5.64 -10.76 37.74
N LEU A 165 -6.07 -9.64 37.15
CA LEU A 165 -7.05 -8.73 37.73
C LEU A 165 -8.32 -8.71 36.87
N SER A 166 -8.90 -9.89 36.68
CA SER A 166 -10.15 -10.09 35.92
C SER A 166 -11.41 -9.59 36.66
N ALA A 167 -11.28 -8.98 37.85
CA ALA A 167 -12.44 -8.81 38.73
C ALA A 167 -13.08 -7.41 38.79
N GLN A 168 -12.40 -6.29 38.50
CA GLN A 168 -12.91 -4.97 38.93
C GLN A 168 -12.54 -3.80 38.00
N ILE A 169 -12.88 -3.88 36.71
CA ILE A 169 -13.03 -2.69 35.87
C ILE A 169 -14.48 -2.23 36.02
N ALA A 170 -14.72 -1.01 36.48
CA ALA A 170 -16.05 -0.39 36.47
C ALA A 170 -16.43 -0.08 35.00
N GLN A 171 -16.89 -1.11 34.31
CA GLN A 171 -16.90 -1.17 32.85
C GLN A 171 -18.28 -0.72 32.34
N VAL A 172 -18.36 0.50 31.81
CA VAL A 172 -19.42 0.78 30.83
C VAL A 172 -19.04 0.04 29.56
N ARG A 173 -19.71 -1.09 29.35
CA ARG A 173 -19.51 -1.95 28.18
C ARG A 173 -20.46 -1.49 27.07
N HIS A 174 -19.91 -1.19 25.90
CA HIS A 174 -20.71 -0.93 24.72
C HIS A 174 -20.40 -1.96 23.64
N GLU A 175 -21.34 -2.87 23.38
CA GLU A 175 -21.27 -3.77 22.24
C GLU A 175 -21.33 -2.94 20.96
N MET A 176 -20.38 -3.16 20.05
CA MET A 176 -20.33 -2.51 18.73
C MET A 176 -21.31 -3.17 17.75
N GLU A 177 -22.51 -3.55 18.20
CA GLU A 177 -23.54 -4.01 17.27
C GLU A 177 -23.93 -2.87 16.34
N ALA A 178 -23.87 -3.16 15.03
CA ALA A 178 -24.39 -2.31 13.99
C ALA A 178 -25.92 -2.21 14.17
N ARG A 179 -26.38 -1.24 14.95
CA ARG A 179 -27.78 -0.85 14.89
C ARG A 179 -28.00 -0.22 13.53
N ASP A 180 -28.65 -0.95 12.63
CA ASP A 180 -29.06 -0.44 11.35
C ASP A 180 -29.94 0.80 11.53
N PHE A 181 -29.75 1.80 10.67
CA PHE A 181 -30.61 2.98 10.66
C PHE A 181 -32.05 2.57 10.39
N LEU A 182 -32.96 3.02 11.24
CA LEU A 182 -34.39 2.77 11.05
C LEU A 182 -34.86 3.54 9.80
N PRO A 183 -35.77 2.96 8.99
CA PRO A 183 -36.45 3.70 7.93
C PRO A 183 -37.13 4.95 8.49
N GLU A 184 -37.13 6.05 7.74
CA GLU A 184 -37.65 7.36 8.19
C GLU A 184 -39.06 7.28 8.79
N ARG A 185 -39.95 6.49 8.17
CA ARG A 185 -41.31 6.21 8.65
C ARG A 185 -41.42 5.61 10.05
N ASP A 186 -40.34 4.98 10.54
CA ASP A 186 -40.29 4.27 11.81
C ASP A 186 -39.62 5.12 12.91
N ILE A 187 -39.10 6.31 12.57
CA ILE A 187 -38.47 7.24 13.50
C ILE A 187 -39.55 8.09 14.17
N ARG A 188 -39.76 7.86 15.47
CA ARG A 188 -40.79 8.57 16.27
C ARG A 188 -40.21 9.65 17.20
N ASP A 189 -38.90 9.64 17.41
CA ASP A 189 -38.19 10.54 18.31
C ASP A 189 -37.22 11.44 17.54
N THR A 190 -37.45 12.75 17.61
CA THR A 190 -36.59 13.77 17.00
C THR A 190 -35.19 13.80 17.60
N ASP A 191 -35.03 13.43 18.87
CA ASP A 191 -33.70 13.38 19.49
C ASP A 191 -32.90 12.17 19.00
N SER A 192 -33.56 11.05 18.71
CA SER A 192 -32.94 9.91 18.02
C SER A 192 -32.50 10.29 16.62
N LEU A 193 -33.35 10.98 15.86
CA LEU A 193 -33.02 11.45 14.51
C LEU A 193 -31.79 12.37 14.50
N ARG A 194 -31.70 13.30 15.46
CA ARG A 194 -30.54 14.19 15.60
C ARG A 194 -29.26 13.42 15.90
N ARG A 195 -29.32 12.42 16.79
CA ARG A 195 -28.16 11.56 17.10
C ARG A 195 -27.71 10.75 15.88
N ASP A 196 -28.65 10.16 15.16
CA ASP A 196 -28.35 9.34 13.98
C ASP A 196 -27.82 10.19 12.81
N TYR A 197 -28.33 11.42 12.65
CA TYR A 197 -27.79 12.39 11.70
C TYR A 197 -26.35 12.80 12.05
N GLU A 198 -26.06 13.10 13.33
CA GLU A 198 -24.69 13.44 13.74
C GLU A 198 -23.73 12.28 13.51
N LYS A 199 -24.15 11.04 13.80
CA LYS A 199 -23.36 9.84 13.45
C LYS A 199 -23.07 9.80 11.96
N LEU A 200 -24.09 9.94 11.10
CA LEU A 200 -23.94 9.94 9.65
C LEU A 200 -23.01 11.06 9.15
N ARG A 201 -23.16 12.28 9.68
CA ARG A 201 -22.32 13.43 9.32
C ARG A 201 -20.86 13.15 9.64
N ILE A 202 -20.58 12.66 10.85
CA ILE A 202 -19.22 12.34 11.30
C ILE A 202 -18.63 11.18 10.50
N THR A 203 -19.39 10.10 10.28
CA THR A 203 -18.97 9.00 9.42
C THR A 203 -18.64 9.47 8.00
N HIS A 204 -19.48 10.32 7.42
CA HIS A 204 -19.26 10.87 6.08
C HIS A 204 -18.01 11.75 5.99
N GLU A 205 -17.82 12.66 6.97
CA GLU A 205 -16.64 13.52 7.05
C GLU A 205 -15.35 12.71 7.21
N LEU A 206 -15.37 11.70 8.09
CA LEU A 206 -14.23 10.80 8.28
C LEU A 206 -13.93 10.02 7.01
N ASN A 207 -14.92 9.34 6.43
CA ASN A 207 -14.72 8.54 5.22
C ASN A 207 -14.11 9.39 4.09
N ARG A 208 -14.59 10.61 3.88
CA ARG A 208 -14.00 11.51 2.87
C ARG A 208 -12.54 11.87 3.16
N LYS A 209 -12.14 11.97 4.42
CA LYS A 209 -10.78 12.33 4.83
C LYS A 209 -9.83 11.13 4.80
N ILE A 210 -10.23 9.98 5.33
CA ILE A 210 -9.34 8.82 5.54
C ILE A 210 -9.56 7.69 4.52
N GLY A 211 -10.72 7.62 3.88
CA GLY A 211 -11.13 6.46 3.07
C GLY A 211 -10.36 6.27 1.75
N LEU A 212 -9.66 7.31 1.28
CA LEU A 212 -8.82 7.24 0.08
C LEU A 212 -7.32 7.16 0.38
N GLN A 213 -6.94 7.20 1.66
CA GLN A 213 -5.53 7.17 2.03
C GLN A 213 -5.00 5.73 2.00
N LEU A 214 -4.03 5.48 1.13
CA LEU A 214 -3.41 4.16 0.96
C LEU A 214 -2.10 4.03 1.75
N ASP A 215 -1.47 5.15 2.11
CA ASP A 215 -0.31 5.13 2.98
C ASP A 215 -0.74 4.95 4.44
N GLN A 216 -0.30 3.84 5.04
CA GLN A 216 -0.64 3.48 6.42
C GLN A 216 -0.14 4.49 7.45
N ASP A 217 1.08 5.00 7.31
CA ASP A 217 1.65 5.92 8.31
C ASP A 217 0.91 7.26 8.27
N VAL A 218 0.57 7.73 7.07
CA VAL A 218 -0.26 8.94 6.91
C VAL A 218 -1.69 8.70 7.40
N LEU A 219 -2.26 7.53 7.10
CA LEU A 219 -3.61 7.14 7.53
C LEU A 219 -3.73 7.11 9.06
N PHE A 220 -2.79 6.47 9.76
CA PHE A 220 -2.84 6.38 11.22
C PHE A 220 -2.77 7.77 11.88
N ASN A 221 -1.88 8.64 11.41
CA ASN A 221 -1.80 10.03 11.88
C ASN A 221 -3.11 10.77 11.65
N GLN A 222 -3.67 10.67 10.45
CA GLN A 222 -4.90 11.34 10.08
C GLN A 222 -6.11 10.85 10.91
N ILE A 223 -6.18 9.55 11.23
CA ILE A 223 -7.20 8.98 12.12
C ILE A 223 -7.12 9.63 13.50
N LEU A 224 -5.92 9.71 14.10
CA LEU A 224 -5.76 10.34 15.42
C LEU A 224 -6.04 11.84 15.39
N GLU A 225 -5.58 12.58 14.37
CA GLU A 225 -5.86 14.01 14.25
C GLU A 225 -7.35 14.31 14.15
N GLU A 226 -8.09 13.53 13.36
CA GLU A 226 -9.54 13.68 13.24
C GLU A 226 -10.26 13.25 14.52
N THR A 227 -9.76 12.22 15.20
CA THR A 227 -10.25 11.82 16.52
C THR A 227 -10.11 12.95 17.54
N PHE A 228 -8.95 13.63 17.58
CA PHE A 228 -8.67 14.73 18.51
C PHE A 228 -9.47 16.01 18.24
N LYS A 229 -10.04 16.17 17.04
CA LYS A 229 -10.98 17.26 16.74
C LYS A 229 -12.36 17.01 17.32
N LEU A 230 -12.72 15.73 17.50
CA LEU A 230 -14.03 15.30 18.02
C LEU A 230 -14.04 15.19 19.54
N ILE A 231 -12.91 14.83 20.16
CA ILE A 231 -12.80 14.62 21.61
C ILE A 231 -11.61 15.36 22.22
N GLN A 232 -11.76 15.77 23.48
CA GLN A 232 -10.70 16.41 24.27
C GLN A 232 -9.78 15.37 24.93
N ALA A 233 -9.10 14.56 24.11
CA ALA A 233 -8.01 13.70 24.57
C ALA A 233 -6.69 14.48 24.64
N ASP A 234 -5.84 14.18 25.63
CA ASP A 234 -4.49 14.74 25.74
C ASP A 234 -3.50 13.90 24.93
N ARG A 235 -3.65 12.56 24.94
CA ARG A 235 -2.80 11.62 24.20
C ARG A 235 -3.62 10.52 23.55
N GLY A 236 -3.07 9.96 22.48
CA GLY A 236 -3.71 8.93 21.69
C GLY A 236 -2.70 8.04 20.99
N VAL A 237 -3.01 6.74 20.94
CA VAL A 237 -2.14 5.71 20.38
C VAL A 237 -2.97 4.77 19.53
N ILE A 238 -2.47 4.43 18.34
CA ILE A 238 -2.97 3.31 17.55
C ILE A 238 -1.97 2.15 17.68
N LEU A 239 -2.44 1.07 18.27
CA LEU A 239 -1.73 -0.20 18.41
C LEU A 239 -2.28 -1.17 17.37
N MET A 240 -1.41 -1.82 16.61
CA MET A 240 -1.78 -2.88 15.68
C MET A 240 -1.26 -4.21 16.21
N MET A 241 -2.00 -5.28 15.94
CA MET A 241 -1.54 -6.62 16.27
C MET A 241 -0.72 -7.18 15.11
N ASP A 242 0.45 -7.73 15.41
CA ASP A 242 1.25 -8.46 14.42
C ASP A 242 0.70 -9.89 14.20
N GLY A 243 1.31 -10.63 13.27
CA GLY A 243 0.92 -12.02 12.97
C GLY A 243 1.20 -13.02 14.10
N GLU A 244 1.96 -12.62 15.11
CA GLU A 244 2.34 -13.45 16.27
C GLU A 244 1.51 -13.10 17.53
N GLY A 245 0.61 -12.11 17.42
CA GLY A 245 -0.25 -11.65 18.51
C GLY A 245 0.41 -10.61 19.43
N ASN A 246 1.55 -10.03 19.04
CA ASN A 246 2.17 -8.93 19.77
C ASN A 246 1.57 -7.58 19.34
N TRP A 247 1.61 -6.62 20.26
CA TRP A 247 1.14 -5.27 20.03
C TRP A 247 2.27 -4.36 19.57
N GLU A 248 2.08 -3.70 18.44
CA GLU A 248 3.03 -2.74 17.88
C GLU A 248 2.40 -1.34 17.79
N PRO A 249 3.00 -0.31 18.42
CA PRO A 249 2.54 1.06 18.27
C PRO A 249 2.86 1.56 16.86
N LYS A 250 1.82 1.91 16.10
CA LYS A 250 1.98 2.47 14.75
C LYS A 250 1.94 3.98 14.73
N CYS A 251 1.19 4.59 15.64
CA CYS A 251 1.05 6.03 15.70
C CYS A 251 0.80 6.51 17.12
N VAL A 252 1.43 7.63 17.48
CA VAL A 252 1.27 8.32 18.77
C VAL A 252 1.03 9.79 18.48
N LEU A 253 -0.02 10.35 19.08
CA LEU A 253 -0.35 11.77 18.98
C LEU A 253 -0.56 12.34 20.39
N GLU A 254 0.07 13.48 20.64
CA GLU A 254 -0.12 14.28 21.86
C GLU A 254 -0.65 15.65 21.47
N ARG A 255 -1.68 16.13 22.17
CA ARG A 255 -2.29 17.43 21.90
C ARG A 255 -1.34 18.57 22.26
N TYR A 256 -0.59 18.41 23.33
CA TYR A 256 0.35 19.39 23.86
C TYR A 256 1.70 18.70 24.11
N PRO A 257 2.53 18.53 23.07
CA PRO A 257 3.83 17.89 23.22
C PRO A 257 4.76 18.76 24.08
N ASP A 258 5.24 18.20 25.18
CA ASP A 258 6.25 18.83 26.05
C ASP A 258 7.62 18.20 25.76
N GLU A 259 8.47 18.91 24.99
CA GLU A 259 9.82 18.43 24.67
C GLU A 259 10.72 18.22 25.90
N SER A 260 10.37 18.83 27.05
CA SER A 260 11.11 18.66 28.30
C SER A 260 10.72 17.39 29.06
N ARG A 261 9.58 16.78 28.71
CA ARG A 261 9.04 15.56 29.33
C ARG A 261 8.76 14.50 28.26
N LYS A 262 9.69 13.56 28.11
CA LYS A 262 9.40 12.28 27.42
C LYS A 262 8.61 11.37 28.37
N GLU A 263 7.36 11.71 28.65
CA GLU A 263 6.49 10.84 29.43
C GLU A 263 6.03 9.66 28.55
N GLU A 264 6.31 8.43 28.99
CA GLU A 264 5.83 7.23 28.31
C GLU A 264 4.31 7.05 28.50
N ILE A 265 3.62 6.69 27.42
CA ILE A 265 2.22 6.29 27.45
C ILE A 265 2.16 4.84 27.91
N ASN A 266 1.65 4.65 29.13
CA ASN A 266 1.54 3.36 29.76
C ASN A 266 0.16 2.75 29.52
N ILE A 267 0.13 1.61 28.83
CA ILE A 267 -1.11 0.90 28.52
C ILE A 267 -1.08 -0.48 29.19
N SER A 268 -2.12 -0.78 29.99
CA SER A 268 -2.23 -2.08 30.66
C SER A 268 -2.55 -3.19 29.66
N LYS A 269 -1.79 -4.29 29.70
CA LYS A 269 -2.05 -5.49 28.90
C LYS A 269 -3.44 -6.07 29.16
N THR A 270 -3.95 -5.97 30.40
CA THR A 270 -5.29 -6.43 30.78
C THR A 270 -6.39 -5.66 30.04
N ILE A 271 -6.22 -4.35 29.83
CA ILE A 271 -7.18 -3.54 29.06
C ILE A 271 -7.15 -3.96 27.59
N LEU A 272 -5.96 -4.14 27.01
CA LEU A 272 -5.83 -4.58 25.62
C LEU A 272 -6.43 -5.97 25.39
N GLN A 273 -6.16 -6.92 26.29
CA GLN A 273 -6.77 -8.25 26.22
C GLN A 273 -8.29 -8.20 26.35
N ALA A 274 -8.83 -7.43 27.30
CA ALA A 274 -10.27 -7.30 27.47
C ALA A 274 -10.94 -6.70 26.21
N VAL A 275 -10.35 -5.68 25.58
CA VAL A 275 -10.86 -5.12 24.31
C VAL A 275 -10.90 -6.17 23.19
N VAL A 276 -9.87 -7.02 23.10
CA VAL A 276 -9.78 -8.07 22.07
C VAL A 276 -10.74 -9.23 22.35
N GLU A 277 -10.71 -9.78 23.56
CA GLU A 277 -11.53 -10.93 23.95
C GLU A 277 -13.02 -10.60 23.94
N GLU A 278 -13.39 -9.42 24.45
CA GLU A 278 -14.78 -9.00 24.57
C GLU A 278 -15.28 -8.26 23.32
N ARG A 279 -14.41 -7.93 22.34
CA ARG A 279 -14.75 -7.13 21.13
C ARG A 279 -15.51 -5.84 21.45
N SER A 280 -15.23 -5.22 22.59
CA SER A 280 -15.99 -4.08 23.10
C SER A 280 -15.08 -2.94 23.49
N ALA A 281 -15.60 -1.72 23.38
CA ALA A 281 -14.89 -0.53 23.81
C ALA A 281 -14.93 -0.42 25.35
N ILE A 282 -13.80 -0.05 25.95
CA ILE A 282 -13.63 0.05 27.41
C ILE A 282 -13.40 1.51 27.78
N LEU A 283 -14.24 2.01 28.71
CA LEU A 283 -14.08 3.31 29.35
C LEU A 283 -13.59 3.12 30.79
N SER A 284 -12.57 3.86 31.20
CA SER A 284 -12.06 3.91 32.58
C SER A 284 -12.08 5.35 33.10
N SER A 285 -12.81 5.59 34.20
CA SER A 285 -13.08 6.94 34.71
C SER A 285 -12.51 7.27 36.10
N ASP A 286 -11.95 6.31 36.86
CA ASP A 286 -11.16 6.62 38.07
C ASP A 286 -10.43 5.37 38.60
N ALA A 287 -9.10 5.33 38.52
CA ALA A 287 -8.29 4.24 39.09
C ALA A 287 -8.09 4.37 40.62
N LYS A 288 -8.57 5.47 41.23
CA LYS A 288 -8.27 5.84 42.63
C LYS A 288 -9.39 5.61 43.65
N ILE A 289 -10.59 5.17 43.25
CA ILE A 289 -11.76 5.16 44.16
C ILE A 289 -12.13 3.79 44.73
N ASP A 290 -11.55 2.67 44.30
CA ASP A 290 -11.84 1.39 44.97
C ASP A 290 -10.83 1.08 46.09
N GLU A 291 -11.28 1.09 47.35
CA GLU A 291 -10.52 0.62 48.54
C GLU A 291 -10.05 -0.85 48.40
N ARG A 292 -10.39 -1.53 47.31
CA ARG A 292 -9.98 -2.90 46.96
C ARG A 292 -8.70 -3.00 46.12
N PHE A 293 -8.08 -1.88 45.73
CA PHE A 293 -6.76 -1.83 45.06
C PHE A 293 -5.56 -1.80 46.02
N SER A 294 -5.76 -2.07 47.31
CA SER A 294 -4.77 -1.83 48.37
C SER A 294 -3.55 -2.76 48.38
N SER A 295 -3.47 -3.80 47.54
CA SER A 295 -2.35 -4.76 47.54
C SER A 295 -1.50 -4.77 46.28
N ALA A 296 -1.79 -3.93 45.28
CA ALA A 296 -0.92 -3.72 44.15
C ALA A 296 -0.24 -2.36 44.32
N GLU A 297 0.94 -2.34 44.95
CA GLU A 297 1.81 -1.16 45.01
C GLU A 297 2.17 -0.60 43.62
N SER A 298 1.84 -1.33 42.54
CA SER A 298 1.92 -0.91 41.14
C SER A 298 0.77 -0.01 40.67
N VAL A 299 -0.21 0.33 41.53
CA VAL A 299 -1.43 1.12 41.23
C VAL A 299 -1.25 2.62 41.50
N ILE A 300 -0.03 3.12 41.59
CA ILE A 300 0.24 4.55 41.41
C ILE A 300 0.58 4.79 39.94
N MET A 301 -0.44 4.65 39.07
CA MET A 301 -0.35 5.10 37.68
C MET A 301 -0.06 6.61 37.69
N GLN A 302 1.18 6.98 37.34
CA GLN A 302 1.57 8.36 37.14
C GLN A 302 0.79 8.93 35.95
N GLY A 303 -0.11 9.87 36.21
CA GLY A 303 -0.59 10.82 35.21
C GLY A 303 -1.85 10.46 34.40
N ILE A 304 -2.48 9.28 34.51
CA ILE A 304 -3.72 9.00 33.75
C ILE A 304 -4.95 9.20 34.64
N ARG A 305 -5.85 10.11 34.25
CA ARG A 305 -7.06 10.47 35.01
C ARG A 305 -8.36 9.95 34.39
N SER A 306 -8.40 9.74 33.08
CA SER A 306 -9.47 9.05 32.36
C SER A 306 -8.95 8.51 31.04
N SER A 307 -9.37 7.31 30.64
CA SER A 307 -8.92 6.66 29.40
C SER A 307 -10.03 5.89 28.69
N MET A 308 -9.94 5.79 27.37
CA MET A 308 -10.78 4.95 26.52
C MET A 308 -9.92 4.07 25.61
N SER A 309 -10.28 2.80 25.49
CA SER A 309 -9.66 1.87 24.55
C SER A 309 -10.74 1.28 23.66
N ILE A 310 -10.61 1.47 22.35
CA ILE A 310 -11.63 1.08 21.36
C ILE A 310 -11.00 0.14 20.32
N PRO A 311 -11.63 -1.00 20.00
CA PRO A 311 -11.10 -1.93 19.00
C PRO A 311 -11.24 -1.36 17.58
N LEU A 312 -10.22 -1.58 16.75
CA LEU A 312 -10.23 -1.33 15.32
C LEU A 312 -10.57 -2.64 14.61
N ILE A 313 -11.84 -2.80 14.24
CA ILE A 313 -12.37 -4.03 13.65
C ILE A 313 -12.60 -3.81 12.16
N SER A 314 -12.12 -4.73 11.32
CA SER A 314 -12.54 -4.77 9.92
C SER A 314 -13.93 -5.35 9.80
N ARG A 315 -14.86 -4.62 9.19
CA ARG A 315 -16.23 -5.13 8.95
C ARG A 315 -16.28 -6.17 7.84
N SER A 316 -15.26 -6.24 6.98
CA SER A 316 -15.24 -7.17 5.86
C SER A 316 -15.13 -8.63 6.32
N ASN A 317 -14.35 -8.88 7.38
CA ASN A 317 -14.03 -10.20 7.88
C ASN A 317 -14.24 -10.38 9.40
N GLY A 318 -14.57 -9.32 10.15
CA GLY A 318 -14.76 -9.35 11.61
C GLY A 318 -13.46 -9.51 12.42
N GLU A 319 -12.31 -9.31 11.77
CA GLU A 319 -10.97 -9.36 12.38
C GLU A 319 -10.71 -8.09 13.18
N ILE A 320 -10.14 -8.26 14.38
CA ILE A 320 -9.63 -7.13 15.17
C ILE A 320 -8.22 -6.84 14.67
N LEU A 321 -8.06 -5.72 13.99
CA LEU A 321 -6.78 -5.30 13.43
C LEU A 321 -5.88 -4.66 14.50
N GLY A 322 -6.50 -3.98 15.47
CA GLY A 322 -5.78 -3.18 16.45
C GLY A 322 -6.67 -2.58 17.53
N VAL A 323 -6.08 -1.70 18.34
CA VAL A 323 -6.74 -0.93 19.39
C VAL A 323 -6.33 0.54 19.26
N MET A 324 -7.31 1.43 19.33
CA MET A 324 -7.11 2.87 19.51
C MET A 324 -7.29 3.22 20.98
N HIS A 325 -6.23 3.70 21.61
CA HIS A 325 -6.22 4.14 23.00
C HIS A 325 -6.19 5.66 23.08
N LEU A 326 -6.98 6.25 23.96
CA LEU A 326 -7.06 7.68 24.22
C LEU A 326 -7.02 7.92 25.73
N ASP A 327 -6.25 8.91 26.19
CA ASP A 327 -6.21 9.27 27.60
C ASP A 327 -6.16 10.78 27.84
N THR A 328 -6.35 11.15 29.11
CA THR A 328 -6.23 12.51 29.62
C THR A 328 -5.31 12.54 30.85
N GLN A 329 -4.46 13.56 30.92
CA GLN A 329 -3.51 13.78 32.00
C GLN A 329 -4.06 14.68 33.11
N ASN A 330 -4.89 15.66 32.75
CA ASN A 330 -5.22 16.78 33.63
C ASN A 330 -6.65 16.78 34.20
N ALA A 331 -7.56 15.98 33.66
CA ALA A 331 -8.97 16.02 34.05
C ALA A 331 -9.57 14.63 34.32
N ILE A 332 -10.28 14.51 35.44
CA ILE A 332 -10.90 13.25 35.90
C ILE A 332 -12.30 13.13 35.30
N GLY A 333 -12.66 11.95 34.81
CA GLY A 333 -14.01 11.66 34.32
C GLY A 333 -14.45 12.51 33.12
N VAL A 334 -13.52 12.97 32.28
CA VAL A 334 -13.84 13.76 31.07
C VAL A 334 -14.56 12.92 30.03
N PHE A 335 -14.16 11.67 29.88
CA PHE A 335 -14.77 10.77 28.90
C PHE A 335 -16.07 10.17 29.45
N THR A 336 -17.12 10.29 28.65
CA THR A 336 -18.46 9.80 28.94
C THR A 336 -18.83 8.63 28.03
N GLU A 337 -19.92 7.92 28.34
CA GLU A 337 -20.44 6.85 27.48
C GLU A 337 -20.79 7.34 26.07
N LYS A 338 -21.22 8.61 25.94
CA LYS A 338 -21.50 9.24 24.65
C LYS A 338 -20.25 9.42 23.81
N ASP A 339 -19.12 9.73 24.46
CA ASP A 339 -17.84 9.84 23.79
C ASP A 339 -17.37 8.45 23.34
N LEU A 340 -17.54 7.43 24.18
CA LEU A 340 -17.25 6.04 23.81
C LEU A 340 -18.09 5.60 22.60
N GLN A 341 -19.38 5.92 22.56
CA GLN A 341 -20.26 5.67 21.41
C GLN A 341 -19.78 6.35 20.14
N LEU A 342 -19.40 7.62 20.24
CA LEU A 342 -18.90 8.38 19.11
C LEU A 342 -17.58 7.80 18.60
N MET A 343 -16.64 7.51 19.50
CA MET A 343 -15.33 6.94 19.15
C MET A 343 -15.44 5.54 18.56
N SER A 344 -16.41 4.73 18.98
CA SER A 344 -16.70 3.44 18.33
C SER A 344 -17.08 3.59 16.86
N VAL A 345 -17.83 4.63 16.49
CA VAL A 345 -18.15 4.92 15.08
C VAL A 345 -16.89 5.31 14.31
N VAL A 346 -16.03 6.15 14.89
CA VAL A 346 -14.75 6.55 14.30
C VAL A 346 -13.84 5.34 14.12
N ALA A 347 -13.70 4.50 15.14
CA ALA A 347 -12.86 3.32 15.15
C ALA A 347 -13.31 2.27 14.13
N SER A 348 -14.62 2.07 13.95
CA SER A 348 -15.13 1.18 12.90
C SER A 348 -14.77 1.67 11.50
N GLN A 349 -14.92 2.97 11.23
CA GLN A 349 -14.56 3.54 9.93
C GLN A 349 -13.04 3.53 9.69
N ALA A 350 -12.25 3.74 10.75
CA ALA A 350 -10.80 3.63 10.73
C ALA A 350 -10.36 2.18 10.47
N GLY A 351 -10.99 1.20 11.12
CA GLY A 351 -10.73 -0.22 10.91
C GLY A 351 -10.85 -0.62 9.44
N ASP A 352 -11.95 -0.23 8.78
CA ASP A 352 -12.14 -0.49 7.35
C ASP A 352 -11.10 0.22 6.47
N ALA A 353 -10.76 1.48 6.78
CA ALA A 353 -9.75 2.22 6.01
C ALA A 353 -8.35 1.58 6.13
N ILE A 354 -8.00 1.12 7.33
CA ILE A 354 -6.73 0.42 7.60
C ILE A 354 -6.70 -0.92 6.87
N ASP A 355 -7.81 -1.68 6.90
CA ASP A 355 -7.93 -2.94 6.16
C ASP A 355 -7.75 -2.73 4.65
N ASN A 356 -8.45 -1.73 4.09
CA ASN A 356 -8.34 -1.37 2.68
C ASN A 356 -6.91 -1.00 2.28
N SER A 357 -6.23 -0.18 3.08
CA SER A 357 -4.82 0.18 2.85
C SER A 357 -3.90 -1.05 2.93
N ARG A 358 -4.11 -1.94 3.92
CA ARG A 358 -3.36 -3.20 4.07
C ARG A 358 -3.55 -4.12 2.87
N MET A 359 -4.79 -4.29 2.40
CA MET A 359 -5.11 -5.08 1.22
C MET A 359 -4.50 -4.50 -0.05
N ALA A 360 -4.59 -3.18 -0.25
CA ALA A 360 -4.00 -2.50 -1.41
C ALA A 360 -2.48 -2.73 -1.47
N LYS A 361 -1.76 -2.54 -0.36
CA LYS A 361 -0.31 -2.82 -0.27
C LYS A 361 0.02 -4.29 -0.55
N LYS A 362 -0.81 -5.22 -0.07
CA LYS A 362 -0.63 -6.67 -0.33
C LYS A 362 -0.78 -6.98 -1.83
N ILE A 363 -1.84 -6.48 -2.46
CA ILE A 363 -2.11 -6.66 -3.90
C ILE A 363 -0.97 -6.07 -4.73
N GLU A 364 -0.48 -4.88 -4.38
CA GLU A 364 0.65 -4.26 -5.07
C GLU A 364 1.91 -5.14 -5.00
N LYS A 365 2.26 -5.62 -3.80
CA LYS A 365 3.42 -6.49 -3.59
C LYS A 365 3.30 -7.81 -4.38
N GLU A 366 2.15 -8.46 -4.32
CA GLU A 366 1.88 -9.69 -5.08
C GLU A 366 1.94 -9.46 -6.58
N THR A 367 1.43 -8.32 -7.07
CA THR A 367 1.48 -7.94 -8.49
C THR A 367 2.93 -7.74 -8.96
N ILE A 368 3.76 -7.05 -8.18
CA ILE A 368 5.18 -6.84 -8.50
C ILE A 368 5.92 -8.18 -8.55
N ILE A 369 5.72 -9.04 -7.54
CA ILE A 369 6.34 -10.37 -7.50
C ILE A 369 5.90 -11.19 -8.71
N ARG A 370 4.60 -11.21 -9.02
CA ARG A 370 4.06 -11.93 -10.17
C ARG A 370 4.65 -11.42 -11.49
N ALA A 371 4.70 -10.10 -11.69
CA ALA A 371 5.27 -9.52 -12.91
C ALA A 371 6.77 -9.86 -13.06
N HIS A 372 7.51 -9.92 -11.96
CA HIS A 372 8.90 -10.36 -11.98
C HIS A 372 9.03 -11.85 -12.33
N LEU A 373 8.22 -12.72 -11.72
CA LEU A 373 8.23 -14.15 -11.99
C LEU A 373 7.80 -14.48 -13.43
N GLN A 374 6.82 -13.76 -13.98
CA GLN A 374 6.36 -13.93 -15.38
C GLN A 374 7.46 -13.65 -16.42
N ARG A 375 8.50 -12.89 -16.08
CA ARG A 375 9.64 -12.65 -16.99
C ARG A 375 10.60 -13.84 -17.07
N PHE A 376 10.54 -14.77 -16.13
CA PHE A 376 11.48 -15.88 -16.02
C PHE A 376 10.81 -17.26 -16.09
N LEU A 377 9.48 -17.31 -16.12
CA LEU A 377 8.69 -18.54 -16.09
C LEU A 377 7.66 -18.56 -17.21
N SER A 378 7.45 -19.72 -17.83
CA SER A 378 6.40 -19.88 -18.84
C SER A 378 5.01 -19.65 -18.23
N PRO A 379 4.00 -19.24 -19.03
CA PRO A 379 2.63 -19.09 -18.56
C PRO A 379 2.06 -20.34 -17.87
N ALA A 380 2.46 -21.53 -18.34
CA ALA A 380 2.06 -22.81 -17.76
C ALA A 380 2.66 -23.03 -16.35
N VAL A 381 3.91 -22.65 -16.12
CA VAL A 381 4.57 -22.72 -14.81
C VAL A 381 3.99 -21.67 -13.84
N MET A 382 3.71 -20.46 -14.34
CA MET A 382 3.06 -19.41 -13.55
C MET A 382 1.67 -19.82 -13.06
N THR A 383 0.89 -20.52 -13.89
CA THR A 383 -0.45 -21.02 -13.54
C THR A 383 -0.39 -22.06 -12.42
N ARG A 384 0.65 -22.92 -12.40
CA ARG A 384 0.86 -23.90 -11.34
C ARG A 384 1.20 -23.21 -10.02
N LEU A 385 2.09 -22.20 -10.03
CA LEU A 385 2.47 -21.42 -8.83
C LEU A 385 1.30 -20.67 -8.16
N THR A 386 0.24 -20.33 -8.90
CA THR A 386 -0.92 -19.61 -8.37
C THR A 386 -2.02 -20.50 -7.78
N GLN A 387 -1.95 -21.82 -7.97
CA GLN A 387 -2.83 -22.75 -7.27
C GLN A 387 -2.16 -23.06 -5.92
N ASP A 388 -2.88 -22.89 -4.81
CA ASP A 388 -2.44 -22.91 -3.39
C ASP A 388 -1.76 -24.23 -2.91
N ASP A 389 -1.22 -25.04 -3.80
CA ASP A 389 -0.72 -26.39 -3.55
C ASP A 389 0.68 -26.61 -4.17
N LEU A 390 1.63 -25.70 -3.86
CA LEU A 390 3.05 -25.97 -4.06
C LEU A 390 3.83 -25.91 -2.76
N GLU A 391 3.89 -27.04 -2.07
CA GLU A 391 5.17 -27.39 -1.46
C GLU A 391 6.20 -27.49 -2.60
N ILE A 392 7.13 -26.53 -2.68
CA ILE A 392 8.34 -26.63 -3.52
C ILE A 392 9.18 -27.77 -2.95
N ARG A 393 8.80 -29.01 -3.25
CA ARG A 393 9.54 -30.20 -2.84
C ARG A 393 10.75 -30.34 -3.75
N MET A 394 11.91 -30.54 -3.11
CA MET A 394 13.10 -31.02 -3.80
C MET A 394 12.83 -32.45 -4.29
N GLY A 395 13.00 -32.68 -5.59
CA GLY A 395 12.67 -33.95 -6.23
C GLY A 395 12.04 -33.74 -7.60
N GLY A 396 11.93 -34.82 -8.37
CA GLY A 396 11.27 -34.79 -9.66
C GLY A 396 10.37 -36.00 -9.86
N GLU A 397 9.36 -35.82 -10.70
CA GLU A 397 8.43 -36.85 -11.14
C GLU A 397 8.92 -37.45 -12.46
N MET A 398 8.84 -38.78 -12.57
CA MET A 398 9.04 -39.46 -13.85
C MET A 398 7.84 -39.16 -14.74
N VAL A 399 8.07 -38.48 -15.86
CA VAL A 399 7.06 -38.08 -16.83
C VAL A 399 7.54 -38.41 -18.23
N GLU A 400 6.61 -38.68 -19.14
CA GLU A 400 6.92 -38.69 -20.57
C GLU A 400 6.84 -37.25 -21.08
N ALA A 401 7.90 -36.80 -21.74
CA ALA A 401 7.97 -35.46 -22.30
C ALA A 401 8.56 -35.49 -23.71
N THR A 402 8.22 -34.48 -24.51
CA THR A 402 8.86 -34.22 -25.80
C THR A 402 9.82 -33.05 -25.66
N MET A 403 11.10 -33.30 -25.90
CA MET A 403 12.16 -32.30 -25.78
C MET A 403 12.64 -31.88 -27.16
N MET A 404 12.76 -30.57 -27.37
CA MET A 404 13.34 -29.96 -28.57
C MET A 404 14.63 -29.23 -28.20
N PHE A 405 15.66 -29.45 -28.99
CA PHE A 405 16.87 -28.62 -29.00
C PHE A 405 16.99 -27.92 -30.34
N THR A 406 17.37 -26.66 -30.32
CA THR A 406 17.77 -25.88 -31.51
C THR A 406 19.21 -25.44 -31.34
N ASP A 407 19.95 -25.25 -32.43
CA ASP A 407 21.35 -24.78 -32.39
C ASP A 407 21.74 -24.20 -33.77
N ILE A 408 22.46 -23.07 -33.77
CA ILE A 408 22.83 -22.33 -34.97
C ILE A 408 24.10 -22.95 -35.56
N ARG A 409 24.02 -23.40 -36.81
CA ARG A 409 25.13 -24.10 -37.45
C ARG A 409 26.30 -23.14 -37.71
N GLY A 410 27.46 -23.50 -37.15
CA GLY A 410 28.67 -22.72 -37.28
C GLY A 410 28.70 -21.45 -36.43
N PHE A 411 27.85 -21.35 -35.39
CA PHE A 411 27.72 -20.15 -34.57
C PHE A 411 29.05 -19.67 -33.97
N THR A 412 29.89 -20.57 -33.46
CA THR A 412 31.20 -20.19 -32.90
C THR A 412 32.01 -19.35 -33.88
N SER A 413 32.15 -19.81 -35.13
CA SER A 413 32.87 -19.08 -36.17
C SER A 413 32.13 -17.82 -36.63
N LEU A 414 30.80 -17.83 -36.64
CA LEU A 414 29.99 -16.65 -36.95
C LEU A 414 30.19 -15.55 -35.90
N SER A 415 30.23 -15.92 -34.62
CA SER A 415 30.31 -15.02 -33.47
C SER A 415 31.62 -14.22 -33.40
N GLU A 416 32.71 -14.78 -33.93
CA GLU A 416 34.02 -14.11 -34.01
C GLU A 416 33.98 -12.85 -34.91
N GLY A 417 33.03 -12.79 -35.85
CA GLY A 417 32.84 -11.66 -36.76
C GLY A 417 31.98 -10.52 -36.19
N PHE A 418 31.39 -10.67 -35.01
CA PHE A 418 30.48 -9.68 -34.42
C PHE A 418 31.14 -8.89 -33.28
N ASN A 419 30.71 -7.63 -33.11
CA ASN A 419 30.87 -6.95 -31.83
C ASN A 419 29.99 -7.66 -30.77
N PRO A 420 30.48 -7.93 -29.54
CA PRO A 420 29.70 -8.55 -28.47
C PRO A 420 28.30 -7.94 -28.24
N GLN A 421 28.16 -6.62 -28.30
CA GLN A 421 26.87 -5.95 -28.09
C GLN A 421 25.89 -6.20 -29.24
N GLU A 422 26.39 -6.17 -30.47
CA GLU A 422 25.61 -6.46 -31.66
C GLU A 422 25.20 -7.93 -31.67
N LEU A 423 26.12 -8.85 -31.36
CA LEU A 423 25.83 -10.28 -31.25
C LEU A 423 24.67 -10.57 -30.30
N ILE A 424 24.64 -9.92 -29.13
CA ILE A 424 23.56 -10.07 -28.15
C ILE A 424 22.23 -9.56 -28.73
N GLN A 425 22.21 -8.43 -29.44
CA GLN A 425 20.99 -7.91 -30.07
C GLN A 425 20.47 -8.85 -31.16
N GLU A 426 21.38 -9.40 -31.98
CA GLU A 426 21.05 -10.35 -33.04
C GLU A 426 20.52 -11.67 -32.46
N LEU A 427 21.16 -12.19 -31.40
CA LEU A 427 20.70 -13.37 -30.68
C LEU A 427 19.34 -13.15 -30.02
N ASN A 428 19.13 -12.01 -29.37
CA ASN A 428 17.84 -11.71 -28.74
C ASN A 428 16.72 -11.64 -29.79
N THR A 429 16.97 -11.01 -30.94
CA THR A 429 16.00 -10.97 -32.05
C THR A 429 15.70 -12.37 -32.59
N TYR A 430 16.74 -13.21 -32.73
CA TYR A 430 16.58 -14.61 -33.13
C TYR A 430 15.78 -15.41 -32.10
N PHE A 431 16.09 -15.28 -30.81
CA PHE A 431 15.40 -15.99 -29.74
C PHE A 431 13.95 -15.57 -29.60
N ASP A 432 13.63 -14.29 -29.73
CA ASP A 432 12.26 -13.77 -29.65
C ASP A 432 11.33 -14.48 -30.65
N LEU A 433 11.77 -14.59 -31.91
CA LEU A 433 11.03 -15.30 -32.96
C LEU A 433 10.78 -16.78 -32.62
N LEU A 434 11.78 -17.47 -32.06
CA LEU A 434 11.67 -18.89 -31.74
C LEU A 434 10.78 -19.11 -30.52
N VAL A 435 10.93 -18.28 -29.49
CA VAL A 435 10.18 -18.37 -28.23
C VAL A 435 8.69 -18.12 -28.48
N ASP A 436 8.34 -17.14 -29.30
CA ASP A 436 6.95 -16.87 -29.68
C ASP A 436 6.28 -18.09 -30.32
N ILE A 437 6.97 -18.78 -31.23
CA ILE A 437 6.44 -20.00 -31.88
C ILE A 437 6.35 -21.15 -30.87
N ILE A 438 7.36 -21.34 -30.02
CA ILE A 438 7.35 -22.38 -28.98
C ILE A 438 6.12 -22.19 -28.08
N PHE A 439 5.87 -20.97 -27.63
CA PHE A 439 4.72 -20.65 -26.77
C PHE A 439 3.38 -20.74 -27.51
N ALA A 440 3.31 -20.31 -28.77
CA ALA A 440 2.12 -20.45 -29.61
C ALA A 440 1.73 -21.92 -29.85
N ARG A 441 2.71 -22.82 -29.81
CA ARG A 441 2.53 -24.28 -29.85
C ARG A 441 2.59 -24.92 -28.46
N GLU A 442 2.27 -24.15 -27.41
CA GLU A 442 2.10 -24.65 -26.04
C GLU A 442 3.35 -25.28 -25.40
N GLY A 443 4.53 -25.05 -25.96
CA GLY A 443 5.79 -25.50 -25.39
C GLY A 443 6.20 -24.65 -24.20
N THR A 444 7.01 -25.24 -23.31
CA THR A 444 7.67 -24.52 -22.22
C THR A 444 9.14 -24.35 -22.58
N LEU A 445 9.62 -23.11 -22.52
CA LEU A 445 11.04 -22.80 -22.61
C LEU A 445 11.72 -23.25 -21.32
N ASP A 446 12.70 -24.16 -21.43
CA ASP A 446 13.47 -24.65 -20.29
C ASP A 446 14.66 -23.73 -20.02
N LYS A 447 15.54 -23.56 -21.02
CA LYS A 447 16.67 -22.60 -20.95
C LYS A 447 17.29 -22.29 -22.31
N PHE A 448 18.03 -21.18 -22.34
CA PHE A 448 19.01 -20.87 -23.38
C PHE A 448 20.36 -21.52 -23.04
N ILE A 449 21.03 -22.08 -24.05
CA ILE A 449 22.33 -22.73 -23.92
C ILE A 449 23.26 -22.14 -24.98
N GLY A 450 23.86 -20.97 -24.68
CA GLY A 450 24.63 -20.24 -25.70
C GLY A 450 23.68 -19.71 -26.79
N ASP A 451 23.84 -20.19 -28.03
CA ASP A 451 22.99 -19.92 -29.19
C ASP A 451 21.86 -20.95 -29.40
N ALA A 452 21.78 -21.96 -28.51
CA ALA A 452 20.78 -23.01 -28.53
C ALA A 452 19.58 -22.71 -27.62
N ILE A 453 18.41 -23.23 -27.99
CA ILE A 453 17.22 -23.29 -27.14
C ILE A 453 16.93 -24.73 -26.74
N MET A 454 16.63 -24.95 -25.46
CA MET A 454 15.97 -26.15 -24.97
C MET A 454 14.51 -25.83 -24.62
N ALA A 455 13.58 -26.57 -25.23
CA ALA A 455 12.15 -26.46 -24.98
C ALA A 455 11.53 -27.84 -24.74
N VAL A 456 10.42 -27.87 -24.00
CA VAL A 456 9.79 -29.11 -23.52
C VAL A 456 8.27 -29.02 -23.63
N TRP A 457 7.65 -30.11 -24.06
CA TRP A 457 6.21 -30.39 -24.03
C TRP A 457 5.98 -31.63 -23.14
N GLY A 458 4.84 -31.75 -22.46
CA GLY A 458 4.60 -32.85 -21.52
C GLY A 458 4.77 -32.50 -20.04
N THR A 459 5.32 -31.33 -19.73
CA THR A 459 5.48 -30.86 -18.35
C THR A 459 5.45 -29.33 -18.31
N PRO A 460 4.85 -28.68 -17.29
CA PRO A 460 4.26 -29.25 -16.06
C PRO A 460 2.90 -29.92 -16.26
N GLN A 461 2.32 -29.88 -17.47
CA GLN A 461 1.10 -30.57 -17.84
C GLN A 461 1.36 -31.36 -19.12
N SER A 462 0.87 -32.59 -19.17
CA SER A 462 0.97 -33.44 -20.36
C SER A 462 -0.32 -33.45 -21.16
N ARG A 463 -0.18 -33.44 -22.49
CA ARG A 463 -1.26 -33.49 -23.48
C ARG A 463 -0.96 -34.57 -24.52
N PRO A 464 -1.97 -35.27 -25.06
CA PRO A 464 -1.77 -36.24 -26.14
C PRO A 464 -1.05 -35.66 -27.37
N GLU A 465 -1.21 -34.36 -27.62
CA GLU A 465 -0.68 -33.64 -28.78
C GLU A 465 0.74 -33.07 -28.59
N ASP A 466 1.40 -33.33 -27.46
CA ASP A 466 2.70 -32.72 -27.13
C ASP A 466 3.77 -32.95 -28.21
N ALA A 467 3.88 -34.18 -28.72
CA ALA A 467 4.81 -34.50 -29.80
C ALA A 467 4.44 -33.81 -31.12
N LEU A 468 3.13 -33.70 -31.41
CA LEU A 468 2.61 -33.01 -32.59
C LEU A 468 2.96 -31.52 -32.53
N HIS A 469 2.64 -30.86 -31.42
CA HIS A 469 2.93 -29.44 -31.20
C HIS A 469 4.43 -29.13 -31.29
N ALA A 470 5.29 -29.99 -30.73
CA ALA A 470 6.74 -29.83 -30.84
C ALA A 470 7.24 -29.86 -32.31
N VAL A 471 6.71 -30.78 -33.13
CA VAL A 471 7.09 -30.87 -34.55
C VAL A 471 6.50 -29.73 -35.37
N GLN A 472 5.27 -29.30 -35.10
CA GLN A 472 4.68 -28.10 -35.71
C GLN A 472 5.52 -26.86 -35.41
N ALA A 473 5.93 -26.68 -34.15
CA ALA A 473 6.81 -25.58 -33.75
C ALA A 473 8.13 -25.62 -34.53
N ALA A 474 8.76 -26.78 -34.66
CA ALA A 474 10.01 -26.91 -35.40
C ALA A 474 9.87 -26.58 -36.91
N VAL A 475 8.78 -27.01 -37.55
CA VAL A 475 8.51 -26.66 -38.95
C VAL A 475 8.27 -25.16 -39.12
N GLU A 476 7.52 -24.55 -38.20
CA GLU A 476 7.25 -23.10 -38.20
C GLU A 476 8.51 -22.28 -37.92
N ILE A 477 9.38 -22.73 -37.01
CA ILE A 477 10.68 -22.13 -36.75
C ILE A 477 11.52 -22.13 -38.04
N GLN A 478 11.59 -23.26 -38.76
CA GLN A 478 12.31 -23.30 -40.04
C GLN A 478 11.71 -22.36 -41.08
N ALA A 479 10.37 -22.23 -41.12
CA ALA A 479 9.68 -21.33 -42.03
C ALA A 479 9.94 -19.85 -41.72
N ILE A 480 9.83 -19.43 -40.45
CA ILE A 480 10.06 -18.03 -40.06
C ILE A 480 11.53 -17.63 -40.27
N LEU A 481 12.46 -18.55 -39.97
CA LEU A 481 13.89 -18.32 -40.14
C LEU A 481 14.30 -18.14 -41.59
N LYS A 482 13.54 -18.72 -42.54
CA LYS A 482 13.76 -18.46 -43.97
C LYS A 482 13.57 -16.99 -44.30
N GLY A 483 12.48 -16.37 -43.84
CA GLY A 483 12.21 -14.94 -44.03
C GLY A 483 13.21 -14.06 -43.28
N PHE A 484 13.53 -14.42 -42.03
CA PHE A 484 14.55 -13.75 -41.23
C PHE A 484 15.91 -13.72 -41.94
N ASN A 485 16.36 -14.85 -42.48
CA ASN A 485 17.64 -14.96 -43.18
C ASN A 485 17.70 -14.19 -44.50
N VAL A 486 16.58 -14.05 -45.22
CA VAL A 486 16.53 -13.18 -46.41
C VAL A 486 16.87 -11.74 -46.03
N LYS A 487 16.22 -11.22 -44.99
CA LYS A 487 16.47 -9.87 -44.49
C LYS A 487 17.91 -9.69 -43.98
N ARG A 488 18.46 -10.69 -43.27
CA ARG A 488 19.86 -10.64 -42.82
C ARG A 488 20.83 -10.47 -43.99
N VAL A 489 20.63 -11.23 -45.06
CA VAL A 489 21.49 -11.19 -46.24
C VAL A 489 21.37 -9.85 -46.97
N GLU A 490 20.15 -9.28 -47.04
CA GLU A 490 19.93 -7.93 -47.57
C GLU A 490 20.66 -6.85 -46.75
N ASP A 491 20.70 -7.02 -45.43
CA ASP A 491 21.43 -6.15 -44.50
C ASP A 491 22.96 -6.43 -44.46
N GLY A 492 23.47 -7.32 -45.32
CA GLY A 492 24.89 -7.67 -45.40
C GLY A 492 25.39 -8.56 -44.25
N LYS A 493 24.48 -9.19 -43.49
CA LYS A 493 24.78 -10.06 -42.35
C LYS A 493 24.73 -11.54 -42.77
N PRO A 494 25.54 -12.41 -42.14
CA PRO A 494 25.48 -13.85 -42.41
C PRO A 494 24.15 -14.45 -41.92
N PRO A 495 23.59 -15.43 -42.65
CA PRO A 495 22.36 -16.11 -42.25
C PRO A 495 22.60 -17.04 -41.04
N PHE A 496 21.58 -17.19 -40.21
CA PHE A 496 21.53 -18.16 -39.12
C PHE A 496 20.76 -19.39 -39.57
N TYR A 497 21.50 -20.41 -39.99
CA TYR A 497 20.90 -21.70 -40.31
C TYR A 497 20.80 -22.56 -39.06
N THR A 498 19.60 -23.01 -38.73
CA THR A 498 19.34 -23.72 -37.47
C THR A 498 19.09 -25.19 -37.74
N GLY A 499 19.74 -26.06 -36.96
CA GLY A 499 19.39 -27.48 -36.90
C GLY A 499 18.53 -27.74 -35.67
N ILE A 500 17.53 -28.61 -35.79
CA ILE A 500 16.57 -28.91 -34.72
C ILE A 500 16.54 -30.42 -34.48
N GLY A 501 16.61 -30.83 -33.21
CA GLY A 501 16.47 -32.22 -32.77
C GLY A 501 15.34 -32.40 -31.78
N ILE A 502 14.46 -33.38 -32.01
CA ILE A 502 13.31 -33.65 -31.15
C ILE A 502 13.28 -35.12 -30.70
N ASN A 503 13.04 -35.35 -29.42
CA ASN A 503 12.78 -36.69 -28.90
C ASN A 503 11.65 -36.69 -27.85
N THR A 504 10.71 -37.61 -28.00
CA THR A 504 9.74 -37.99 -26.96
C THR A 504 10.27 -39.17 -26.13
N GLY A 505 10.20 -39.07 -24.80
CA GLY A 505 10.50 -40.20 -23.92
C GLY A 505 10.47 -39.85 -22.43
N GLU A 506 10.68 -40.87 -21.59
CA GLU A 506 10.68 -40.72 -20.14
C GLU A 506 11.85 -39.87 -19.63
N VAL A 507 11.53 -38.90 -18.77
CA VAL A 507 12.45 -37.98 -18.10
C VAL A 507 11.99 -37.72 -16.67
N VAL A 508 12.91 -37.27 -15.82
CA VAL A 508 12.58 -36.75 -14.49
C VAL A 508 12.38 -35.24 -14.62
N ALA A 509 11.17 -34.75 -14.40
CA ALA A 509 10.84 -33.33 -14.33
C ALA A 509 10.78 -32.86 -12.88
N GLY A 510 11.52 -31.81 -12.52
CA GLY A 510 11.48 -31.33 -11.14
C GLY A 510 12.38 -30.14 -10.86
N ASN A 511 12.32 -29.66 -9.61
CA ASN A 511 13.16 -28.59 -9.13
C ASN A 511 14.57 -29.12 -8.84
N MET A 512 15.55 -28.65 -9.60
CA MET A 512 16.95 -29.04 -9.49
C MET A 512 17.82 -27.87 -9.04
N GLY A 513 18.84 -28.16 -8.23
CA GLY A 513 19.81 -27.17 -7.78
C GLY A 513 19.96 -27.14 -6.27
N SER A 514 20.24 -25.96 -5.72
CA SER A 514 20.37 -25.75 -4.28
C SER A 514 19.16 -24.98 -3.75
N PRO A 515 18.87 -24.98 -2.44
CA PRO A 515 17.82 -24.13 -1.87
C PRO A 515 17.96 -22.64 -2.19
N LYS A 516 19.19 -22.17 -2.52
CA LYS A 516 19.46 -20.78 -2.91
C LYS A 516 19.24 -20.49 -4.40
N ARG A 517 19.14 -21.53 -5.22
CA ARG A 517 18.94 -21.44 -6.67
C ARG A 517 18.37 -22.76 -7.17
N LEU A 518 17.05 -22.79 -7.33
CA LEU A 518 16.28 -23.89 -7.90
C LEU A 518 15.91 -23.53 -9.34
N GLU A 519 16.13 -24.46 -10.26
CA GLU A 519 15.67 -24.41 -11.64
C GLU A 519 14.75 -25.61 -11.87
N PHE A 520 13.51 -25.37 -12.27
CA PHE A 520 12.63 -26.43 -12.75
C PHE A 520 13.14 -26.85 -14.13
N THR A 521 13.46 -28.13 -14.29
CA THR A 521 14.01 -28.65 -15.56
C THR A 521 13.73 -30.14 -15.71
N VAL A 522 13.99 -30.68 -16.90
CA VAL A 522 13.93 -32.11 -17.18
C VAL A 522 15.32 -32.71 -17.30
N ILE A 523 15.52 -33.90 -16.73
CA ILE A 523 16.75 -34.68 -16.88
C ILE A 523 16.47 -36.14 -17.24
N GLY A 524 17.39 -36.75 -17.97
CA GLY A 524 17.33 -38.16 -18.30
C GLY A 524 17.89 -38.47 -19.67
N ASP A 525 17.88 -39.75 -20.02
CA ASP A 525 18.40 -40.23 -21.30
C ASP A 525 17.61 -39.67 -22.49
N GLY A 526 16.32 -39.38 -22.32
CA GLY A 526 15.50 -38.73 -23.33
C GLY A 526 16.01 -37.34 -23.72
N VAL A 527 16.48 -36.55 -22.75
CA VAL A 527 17.02 -35.19 -22.97
C VAL A 527 18.34 -35.28 -23.74
N ASN A 528 19.21 -36.19 -23.32
CA ASN A 528 20.49 -36.45 -23.97
C ASN A 528 20.34 -36.91 -25.42
N LEU A 529 19.27 -37.67 -25.73
CA LEU A 529 18.96 -38.07 -27.09
C LEU A 529 18.54 -36.88 -27.94
N ALA A 530 17.60 -36.05 -27.48
CA ALA A 530 17.16 -34.86 -28.22
C ALA A 530 18.33 -33.92 -28.58
N SER A 531 19.20 -33.63 -27.61
CA SER A 531 20.40 -32.82 -27.82
C SER A 531 21.33 -33.40 -28.91
N ARG A 532 21.52 -34.72 -28.94
CA ARG A 532 22.34 -35.38 -29.97
C ARG A 532 21.69 -35.37 -31.34
N LEU A 533 20.38 -35.55 -31.42
CA LEU A 533 19.65 -35.43 -32.71
C LEU A 533 19.83 -34.03 -33.29
N CYS A 534 19.83 -33.01 -32.45
CA CYS A 534 20.10 -31.64 -32.86
C CYS A 534 21.54 -31.47 -33.37
N SER A 535 22.53 -32.10 -32.72
CA SER A 535 23.92 -32.08 -33.18
C SER A 535 24.14 -32.77 -34.54
N GLU A 536 23.33 -33.78 -34.87
CA GLU A 536 23.38 -34.47 -36.17
C GLU A 536 22.58 -33.73 -37.26
N ALA A 537 21.67 -32.83 -36.88
CA ALA A 537 20.86 -32.06 -37.81
C ALA A 537 21.71 -31.04 -38.58
N LYS A 538 21.62 -31.06 -39.91
CA LYS A 538 22.28 -30.06 -40.75
C LYS A 538 21.52 -28.73 -40.74
N ALA A 539 22.08 -27.75 -41.44
CA ALA A 539 21.45 -26.47 -41.70
C ALA A 539 20.02 -26.66 -42.25
N ASN A 540 19.04 -26.09 -41.55
CA ASN A 540 17.61 -26.14 -41.87
C ASN A 540 16.98 -27.55 -41.80
N GLU A 541 17.59 -28.50 -41.08
CA GLU A 541 17.01 -29.83 -40.88
C GLU A 541 16.33 -29.95 -39.52
N VAL A 542 15.22 -30.70 -39.51
CA VAL A 542 14.53 -31.16 -38.30
C VAL A 542 14.66 -32.67 -38.23
N ILE A 543 15.36 -33.18 -37.21
CA ILE A 543 15.54 -34.61 -36.97
C ILE A 543 14.72 -35.02 -35.74
N ILE A 544 13.98 -36.11 -35.87
CA ILE A 544 13.16 -36.68 -34.80
C ILE A 544 13.52 -38.14 -34.52
N SER A 545 13.31 -38.58 -33.29
CA SER A 545 13.42 -40.00 -32.91
C SER A 545 12.25 -40.84 -33.42
N GLU A 546 12.42 -42.17 -33.44
CA GLU A 546 11.34 -43.12 -33.71
C GLU A 546 10.16 -42.99 -32.74
N SER A 547 10.42 -42.73 -31.45
CA SER A 547 9.36 -42.51 -30.46
C SER A 547 8.52 -41.29 -30.80
N THR A 548 9.15 -40.17 -31.16
CA THR A 548 8.43 -38.96 -31.60
C THR A 548 7.59 -39.27 -32.83
N ARG A 549 8.17 -39.95 -33.84
CA ARG A 549 7.48 -40.29 -35.09
C ARG A 549 6.21 -41.10 -34.86
N GLN A 550 6.20 -42.01 -33.88
CA GLN A 550 5.03 -42.84 -33.55
C GLN A 550 3.81 -42.03 -33.09
N HIS A 551 4.03 -40.82 -32.53
CA HIS A 551 2.97 -39.95 -32.05
C HIS A 551 2.38 -39.00 -33.12
N LEU A 552 2.94 -38.97 -34.34
CA LEU A 552 2.62 -37.94 -35.35
C LEU A 552 1.62 -38.38 -36.43
N GLY A 553 1.21 -39.66 -36.49
CA GLY A 553 0.31 -40.17 -37.53
C GLY A 553 0.83 -39.90 -38.96
N ASP A 554 -0.05 -39.56 -39.91
CA ASP A 554 0.31 -39.26 -41.32
C ASP A 554 0.32 -37.75 -41.64
N MET A 555 0.45 -36.91 -40.60
CA MET A 555 0.39 -35.44 -40.72
C MET A 555 1.60 -34.83 -41.44
N PHE A 556 2.75 -35.50 -41.43
CA PHE A 556 4.00 -35.01 -42.02
C PHE A 556 4.63 -36.06 -42.93
N ASP A 557 5.42 -35.58 -43.88
CA ASP A 557 6.29 -36.42 -44.70
C ASP A 557 7.65 -36.60 -44.02
N PHE A 558 8.17 -37.82 -44.03
CA PHE A 558 9.41 -38.18 -43.32
C PHE A 558 10.37 -38.97 -44.20
N THR A 559 11.67 -38.66 -44.08
CA THR A 559 12.75 -39.46 -44.67
C THR A 559 13.49 -40.21 -43.57
N ARG A 560 13.57 -41.54 -43.66
CA ARG A 560 14.38 -42.34 -42.73
C ARG A 560 15.87 -42.08 -42.99
N LEU A 561 16.60 -41.72 -41.93
CA LEU A 561 18.05 -41.51 -41.97
C LEU A 561 18.81 -42.76 -41.47
N PRO A 562 20.12 -42.88 -41.72
CA PRO A 562 20.95 -43.92 -41.13
C PRO A 562 20.85 -43.91 -39.60
N ASP A 563 20.85 -45.09 -38.98
CA ASP A 563 20.64 -45.20 -37.54
C ASP A 563 21.72 -44.43 -36.76
N ALA A 564 21.30 -43.62 -35.79
CA ALA A 564 22.19 -42.81 -34.98
C ALA A 564 22.86 -43.66 -33.88
N LYS A 565 24.19 -43.60 -33.80
CA LYS A 565 24.94 -44.28 -32.73
C LYS A 565 25.02 -43.39 -31.49
N VAL A 566 24.27 -43.76 -30.45
CA VAL A 566 24.31 -43.04 -29.17
C VAL A 566 25.31 -43.71 -28.23
N LYS A 567 26.43 -43.03 -27.95
CA LYS A 567 27.38 -43.40 -26.87
C LYS A 567 26.61 -43.67 -25.57
N GLY A 568 26.59 -44.93 -25.13
CA GLY A 568 25.89 -45.40 -23.92
C GLY A 568 24.74 -46.37 -24.19
N LYS A 569 24.19 -46.43 -25.42
CA LYS A 569 23.19 -47.43 -25.82
C LYS A 569 23.80 -48.51 -26.73
N LYS A 570 23.37 -49.76 -26.52
CA LYS A 570 23.84 -50.92 -27.30
C LYS A 570 23.25 -50.96 -28.71
N ASP A 571 22.00 -50.52 -28.86
CA ASP A 571 21.27 -50.56 -30.12
C ASP A 571 21.27 -49.19 -30.82
N PRO A 572 21.56 -49.12 -32.13
CA PRO A 572 21.39 -47.91 -32.93
C PRO A 572 19.94 -47.44 -32.90
N ILE A 573 19.73 -46.13 -32.80
CA ILE A 573 18.39 -45.54 -32.74
C ILE A 573 17.96 -45.13 -34.14
N LYS A 574 16.76 -45.52 -34.54
CA LYS A 574 16.17 -45.08 -35.80
C LYS A 574 15.74 -43.63 -35.69
N ILE A 575 16.13 -42.84 -36.68
CA ILE A 575 15.89 -41.40 -36.73
C ILE A 575 15.30 -41.02 -38.09
N TYR A 576 14.51 -39.95 -38.10
CA TYR A 576 13.77 -39.48 -39.26
C TYR A 576 13.98 -38.00 -39.44
N ARG A 577 14.10 -37.55 -40.69
CA ARG A 577 14.05 -36.14 -41.05
C ARG A 577 12.62 -35.77 -41.42
N VAL A 578 12.12 -34.64 -40.90
CA VAL A 578 10.82 -34.08 -41.25
C VAL A 578 10.97 -33.25 -42.53
N GLU A 579 10.21 -33.56 -43.58
CA GLU A 579 10.25 -32.85 -44.86
C GLU A 579 9.20 -31.73 -44.94
N GLY A 580 8.18 -31.78 -44.10
CA GLY A 580 7.07 -30.81 -44.05
C GLY A 580 5.72 -31.49 -43.83
N TYR A 581 4.64 -30.72 -43.91
CA TYR A 581 3.28 -31.26 -43.84
C TYR A 581 2.99 -32.17 -45.05
N SER A 582 2.27 -33.27 -44.83
CA SER A 582 1.87 -34.17 -45.91
C SER A 582 0.96 -33.46 -46.90
N LYS A 583 1.02 -33.85 -48.19
CA LYS A 583 0.29 -33.16 -49.28
C LYS A 583 -1.22 -33.03 -49.02
N GLU A 584 -1.83 -33.98 -48.31
CA GLU A 584 -3.26 -33.97 -47.95
C GLU A 584 -3.61 -32.97 -46.83
N HIS A 585 -2.64 -32.57 -46.01
CA HIS A 585 -2.83 -31.65 -44.87
C HIS A 585 -2.22 -30.26 -45.12
N SER A 586 -1.63 -30.03 -46.30
CA SER A 586 -0.99 -28.77 -46.69
C SER A 586 -1.95 -27.58 -46.85
N THR A 587 -3.26 -27.81 -46.98
CA THR A 587 -4.28 -26.77 -47.26
C THR A 587 -4.74 -25.96 -46.03
N ASN A 588 -4.21 -26.26 -44.82
CA ASN A 588 -4.59 -25.58 -43.58
C ASN A 588 -3.43 -24.81 -42.90
N SER A 589 -2.31 -24.56 -43.60
CA SER A 589 -1.32 -23.61 -43.11
C SER A 589 -1.85 -22.17 -43.33
N PRO A 590 -1.71 -21.25 -42.36
CA PRO A 590 -2.05 -19.85 -42.60
C PRO A 590 -1.15 -19.32 -43.71
N GLU A 591 -1.74 -19.05 -44.88
CA GLU A 591 -1.05 -18.33 -45.94
C GLU A 591 -0.52 -17.02 -45.35
N THR A 592 0.78 -16.82 -45.49
CA THR A 592 1.44 -15.54 -45.23
C THR A 592 0.77 -14.46 -46.09
N GLU A 593 -0.10 -13.66 -45.49
CA GLU A 593 -0.55 -12.40 -46.09
C GLU A 593 0.68 -11.50 -46.30
N GLU A 594 0.91 -11.11 -47.55
CA GLU A 594 1.87 -10.06 -47.90
C GLU A 594 1.50 -8.76 -47.15
N PRO A 595 2.46 -8.01 -46.58
CA PRO A 595 2.15 -6.78 -45.88
C PRO A 595 1.83 -5.69 -46.90
N THR A 596 0.54 -5.50 -47.17
CA THR A 596 0.06 -4.34 -47.92
C THR A 596 -0.10 -3.13 -46.99
N SER A 597 0.75 -2.14 -47.23
CA SER A 597 0.51 -0.70 -47.04
C SER A 597 0.27 -0.14 -45.62
N THR A 598 1.29 0.59 -45.14
CA THR A 598 1.19 1.91 -44.48
C THR A 598 0.09 2.12 -43.44
N HIS A 599 0.43 1.98 -42.15
CA HIS A 599 -0.23 2.73 -41.09
C HIS A 599 0.75 3.59 -40.29
N ASN A 600 0.51 4.90 -40.41
CA ASN A 600 1.16 5.99 -39.72
C ASN A 600 1.02 5.83 -38.20
N LEU A 601 2.14 5.58 -37.52
CA LEU A 601 2.30 5.94 -36.12
C LEU A 601 2.42 7.46 -36.04
N LYS A 602 1.27 8.13 -35.88
CA LYS A 602 1.24 9.47 -35.30
C LYS A 602 1.34 9.33 -33.79
N ALA A 603 2.41 9.92 -33.26
CA ALA A 603 2.59 10.25 -31.86
C ALA A 603 1.36 10.98 -31.29
N SER A 604 1.00 10.68 -30.04
CA SER A 604 0.45 11.63 -29.07
C SER A 604 0.46 11.01 -27.66
N LEU A 605 1.23 11.67 -26.79
CA LEU A 605 1.02 11.92 -25.35
C LEU A 605 0.73 10.75 -24.42
#